data_AF-A0A949YEJ7-F1
#
_entry.id   AF-A0A949YEJ7-F1
#
_cell.length_a   1.000
_cell.length_b   1.000
_cell.length_c   1.000
_cell.angle_alpha   90.00
_cell.angle_beta   90.00
_cell.angle_gamma   90.00
#
_symmetry.space_group_name_H-M   'P 1'
#
loop_
_entity.id
_entity.type
_entity.pdbx_description
1 polymer ?
#
loop_
_entity_poly.entity_id
_entity_poly.type
_entity_poly.pdbx_seq_one_letter_code
_entity_poly.pdbx_strand_id
1 'polypeptide(L)'
;GMLTADKPLVPRFLLKAFADRSVDWWVMSEDLPIAENRVTVSSDGRINVQWTPTNRKAHYRLIRAARTAMKRAGYPIVLTQTMGIETNSHQCGTARFGNDPRNSVLDPFCRTYDVENLFLVDSSFFRSSAACNPALTIAAQALRAAEKIAKTS
;
A
#
# COMPACT_ATOMS: atom_id res chain seq x y z
N GLY A 1 11.61 3.59 18.35
CA GLY A 1 11.78 3.52 16.88
C GLY A 1 11.84 2.08 16.45
N MET A 2 11.76 1.78 15.16
CA MET A 2 11.80 0.39 14.66
C MET A 2 13.09 -0.35 15.05
N LEU A 3 14.15 0.38 15.41
CA LEU A 3 15.40 -0.15 15.97
C LEU A 3 15.30 -0.66 17.41
N THR A 4 14.26 -0.29 18.17
CA THR A 4 14.03 -0.78 19.55
C THR A 4 13.13 -2.02 19.59
N ALA A 5 12.69 -2.54 18.44
CA ALA A 5 12.00 -3.82 18.38
C ALA A 5 13.02 -4.96 18.59
N ASP A 6 12.97 -5.55 19.78
CA ASP A 6 13.66 -6.76 20.26
C ASP A 6 14.91 -7.21 19.49
N LYS A 7 16.04 -6.55 19.78
CA LYS A 7 17.37 -7.15 19.59
C LYS A 7 17.88 -7.69 20.92
N PRO A 8 17.60 -8.96 21.27
CA PRO A 8 17.86 -9.51 22.60
C PRO A 8 19.35 -9.49 23.01
N LEU A 9 20.25 -9.37 22.03
CA LEU A 9 21.70 -9.39 22.22
C LEU A 9 22.33 -8.00 22.45
N VAL A 10 21.56 -6.90 22.38
CA VAL A 10 22.12 -5.55 22.54
C VAL A 10 21.72 -4.97 23.89
N PRO A 11 22.68 -4.53 24.74
CA PRO A 11 22.39 -3.90 26.01
C PRO A 11 21.41 -2.71 25.89
N ARG A 12 20.40 -2.66 26.77
CA ARG A 12 19.31 -1.66 26.73
C ARG A 12 19.80 -0.21 26.76
N PHE A 13 20.89 0.09 27.48
CA PHE A 13 21.44 1.46 27.53
C PHE A 13 22.02 1.89 26.18
N LEU A 14 22.63 0.97 25.42
CA LEU A 14 23.11 1.24 24.07
C LEU A 14 21.93 1.41 23.11
N LEU A 15 20.93 0.54 23.19
CA LEU A 15 19.70 0.68 22.38
C LEU A 15 19.03 2.04 22.62
N LYS A 16 18.95 2.49 23.88
CA LYS A 16 18.42 3.81 24.24
C LYS A 16 19.27 4.94 23.67
N ALA A 17 20.59 4.90 23.86
CA ALA A 17 21.50 5.91 23.33
C ALA A 17 21.44 6.03 21.79
N PHE A 18 21.25 4.91 21.09
CA PHE A 18 21.02 4.89 19.64
C PHE A 18 19.63 5.41 19.28
N ALA A 19 18.58 4.96 19.97
CA ALA A 19 17.20 5.37 19.71
C ALA A 19 17.02 6.88 19.84
N ASP A 20 17.56 7.47 20.91
CA ASP A 20 17.48 8.91 21.21
C ASP A 20 18.23 9.78 20.18
N ARG A 21 19.07 9.17 19.33
CA ARG A 21 19.90 9.85 18.31
C ARG A 21 19.65 9.30 16.90
N SER A 22 18.52 8.62 16.69
CA SER A 22 18.14 8.04 15.41
C SER A 22 16.82 8.60 14.93
N VAL A 23 16.65 8.64 13.61
CA VAL A 23 15.38 8.96 12.96
C VAL A 23 15.01 7.82 12.03
N ASP A 24 13.74 7.45 12.04
CA ASP A 24 13.17 6.49 11.12
C ASP A 24 12.57 7.23 9.93
N TRP A 25 12.94 6.83 8.71
CA TRP A 25 12.38 7.42 7.49
C TRP A 25 11.74 6.34 6.63
N TRP A 26 10.46 6.51 6.33
CA TRP A 26 9.70 5.60 5.48
C TRP A 26 9.77 6.06 4.02
N VAL A 27 10.21 5.16 3.16
CA VAL A 27 10.28 5.39 1.72
C VAL A 27 9.43 4.34 1.03
N MET A 28 8.43 4.79 0.27
CA MET A 28 7.52 3.92 -0.45
C MET A 28 7.61 4.22 -1.94
N SER A 29 7.51 3.17 -2.74
CA SER A 29 7.21 3.29 -4.15
C SER A 29 6.01 2.41 -4.46
N GLU A 30 5.39 2.67 -5.59
CA GLU A 30 4.26 1.89 -6.04
C GLU A 30 4.67 0.50 -6.55
N ASP A 31 3.93 -0.52 -6.15
CA ASP A 31 3.81 -1.76 -6.90
C ASP A 31 2.81 -1.53 -8.05
N LEU A 32 3.31 -1.61 -9.27
CA LEU A 32 2.50 -1.42 -10.48
C LEU A 32 1.53 -2.59 -10.65
N PRO A 33 0.29 -2.31 -11.13
CA PRO A 33 -0.71 -3.33 -11.35
C PRO A 33 -0.30 -4.27 -12.49
N ILE A 34 -0.32 -5.58 -12.22
CA ILE A 34 -0.20 -6.64 -13.23
C ILE A 34 -1.35 -7.61 -13.06
N ALA A 35 -1.83 -8.20 -14.16
CA ALA A 35 -3.03 -9.02 -14.15
C ALA A 35 -2.87 -10.32 -13.34
N GLU A 36 -1.63 -10.80 -13.22
CA GLU A 36 -1.23 -12.04 -12.55
C GLU A 36 -1.27 -11.91 -11.03
N ASN A 37 -1.07 -10.71 -10.49
CA ASN A 37 -1.19 -10.45 -9.06
C ASN A 37 -2.66 -10.46 -8.67
N ARG A 38 -3.04 -11.37 -7.78
CA ARG A 38 -4.44 -11.58 -7.40
C ARG A 38 -4.59 -12.15 -6.01
N VAL A 39 -5.77 -11.93 -5.45
CA VAL A 39 -6.26 -12.62 -4.27
C VAL A 39 -7.38 -13.54 -4.72
N THR A 40 -7.33 -14.81 -4.32
CA THR A 40 -8.38 -15.79 -4.60
C THR A 40 -8.82 -16.46 -3.31
N VAL A 41 -10.03 -17.02 -3.31
CA VAL A 41 -10.54 -17.81 -2.20
C VAL A 41 -10.70 -19.25 -2.69
N SER A 42 -10.06 -20.19 -1.99
CA SER A 42 -10.18 -21.62 -2.26
C SER A 42 -11.58 -22.14 -1.88
N SER A 43 -11.95 -23.33 -2.37
CA SER A 43 -13.21 -23.99 -2.02
C SER A 43 -13.36 -24.30 -0.52
N ASP A 44 -12.25 -24.43 0.22
CA ASP A 44 -12.20 -24.60 1.67
C ASP A 44 -12.23 -23.27 2.45
N GLY A 45 -12.42 -22.14 1.76
CA GLY A 45 -12.50 -20.80 2.35
C GLY A 45 -11.14 -20.13 2.61
N ARG A 46 -10.01 -20.78 2.27
CA ARG A 46 -8.70 -20.15 2.46
C ARG A 46 -8.46 -19.01 1.46
N ILE A 47 -7.91 -17.91 1.96
CA ILE A 47 -7.43 -16.80 1.14
C ILE A 47 -6.03 -17.13 0.61
N ASN A 48 -5.86 -17.09 -0.71
CA ASN A 48 -4.57 -17.25 -1.37
C ASN A 48 -4.16 -15.92 -2.00
N VAL A 49 -2.95 -15.46 -1.69
CA VAL A 49 -2.38 -14.25 -2.26
C VAL A 49 -1.28 -14.66 -3.23
N GLN A 50 -1.52 -14.44 -4.52
CA GLN A 50 -0.51 -14.58 -5.56
C GLN A 50 0.08 -13.20 -5.85
N TRP A 51 1.37 -13.03 -5.54
CA TRP A 51 2.05 -11.76 -5.71
C TRP A 51 3.45 -11.97 -6.25
N THR A 52 3.72 -11.31 -7.37
CA THR A 52 5.05 -11.06 -7.89
C THR A 52 5.36 -9.57 -7.72
N PRO A 53 6.45 -9.20 -7.03
CA PRO A 53 6.85 -7.81 -6.86
C PRO A 53 7.12 -7.14 -8.21
N THR A 54 6.66 -5.91 -8.38
CA THR A 54 6.90 -5.13 -9.61
C THR A 54 7.71 -3.87 -9.28
N ASN A 55 8.05 -3.07 -10.30
CA ASN A 55 8.69 -1.76 -10.15
C ASN A 55 10.01 -1.68 -9.33
N ARG A 56 10.68 -2.82 -9.06
CA ARG A 56 11.85 -2.90 -8.17
C ARG A 56 13.00 -1.99 -8.59
N LYS A 57 13.24 -1.80 -9.89
CA LYS A 57 14.30 -0.91 -10.38
C LYS A 57 14.08 0.53 -9.94
N ALA A 58 12.85 1.04 -10.02
CA ALA A 58 12.53 2.38 -9.55
C ALA A 58 12.64 2.47 -8.02
N HIS A 59 12.16 1.44 -7.31
CA HIS A 59 12.28 1.35 -5.85
C HIS A 59 13.74 1.42 -5.38
N TYR A 60 14.65 0.66 -5.98
CA TYR A 60 16.07 0.71 -5.62
C TYR A 60 16.72 2.05 -5.95
N ARG A 61 16.32 2.72 -7.03
CA ARG A 61 16.78 4.09 -7.33
C ARG A 61 16.32 5.07 -6.27
N LEU A 62 15.07 4.95 -5.81
CA LEU A 62 14.51 5.76 -4.74
C LEU A 62 15.25 5.54 -3.40
N ILE A 63 15.49 4.28 -3.01
CA ILE A 63 16.30 3.94 -1.82
C ILE A 63 17.69 4.59 -1.91
N ARG A 64 18.37 4.48 -3.06
CA ARG A 64 19.70 5.07 -3.26
C ARG A 64 19.66 6.59 -3.13
N ALA A 65 18.65 7.24 -3.70
CA ALA A 65 18.47 8.69 -3.58
C ALA A 65 18.23 9.11 -2.13
N ALA A 66 17.31 8.44 -1.43
CA ALA A 66 17.01 8.70 -0.02
C ALA A 66 18.25 8.53 0.87
N ARG A 67 19.00 7.42 0.70
CA ARG A 67 20.25 7.20 1.44
C ARG A 67 21.28 8.30 1.18
N THR A 68 21.38 8.77 -0.06
CA THR A 68 22.30 9.86 -0.42
C THR A 68 21.87 11.17 0.24
N ALA A 69 20.57 11.48 0.23
CA ALA A 69 20.01 12.66 0.88
C ALA A 69 20.26 12.64 2.39
N MET A 70 20.00 11.52 3.07
CA MET A 70 20.26 11.36 4.50
C MET A 70 21.73 11.56 4.85
N LYS A 71 22.66 10.99 4.07
CA LYS A 71 24.10 11.21 4.29
C LYS A 71 24.48 12.69 4.14
N ARG A 72 23.94 13.38 3.13
CA ARG A 72 24.17 14.82 2.92
C ARG A 72 23.56 15.68 4.04
N ALA A 73 22.48 15.22 4.64
CA ALA A 73 21.87 15.86 5.81
C ALA A 73 22.63 15.61 7.12
N GLY A 74 23.79 14.94 7.09
CA GLY A 74 24.66 14.76 8.24
C GLY A 74 24.45 13.45 9.01
N TYR A 75 23.67 12.49 8.48
CA TYR A 75 23.53 11.16 9.09
C TYR A 75 24.66 10.23 8.61
N PRO A 76 25.69 9.94 9.43
CA PRO A 76 26.86 9.17 9.00
C PRO A 76 26.55 7.69 8.78
N ILE A 77 25.58 7.17 9.54
CA ILE A 77 25.12 5.78 9.47
C ILE A 77 23.68 5.79 8.95
N VAL A 78 23.47 5.17 7.80
CA VAL A 78 22.14 5.00 7.20
C VAL A 78 21.92 3.52 6.95
N LEU A 79 21.06 2.93 7.76
CA LEU A 79 20.62 1.55 7.63
C LEU A 79 19.34 1.51 6.79
N THR A 80 19.20 0.48 5.96
CA THR A 80 18.02 0.28 5.12
C THR A 80 17.43 -1.07 5.41
N GLN A 81 16.14 -1.12 5.68
CA GLN A 81 15.36 -2.33 5.84
C GLN A 81 14.21 -2.30 4.84
N THR A 82 14.07 -3.35 4.06
CA THR A 82 12.94 -3.53 3.14
C THR A 82 11.88 -4.38 3.81
N MET A 83 10.62 -4.00 3.62
CA MET A 83 9.49 -4.81 4.06
C MET A 83 9.07 -5.77 2.95
N GLY A 84 8.82 -7.03 3.29
CA GLY A 84 8.19 -7.98 2.38
C GLY A 84 6.67 -7.94 2.49
N ILE A 85 6.02 -8.89 1.81
CA ILE A 85 4.56 -9.01 1.75
C ILE A 85 3.92 -9.31 3.11
N GLU A 86 4.70 -9.86 4.05
CA GLU A 86 4.30 -10.09 5.43
C GLU A 86 3.89 -8.79 6.15
N THR A 87 4.40 -7.64 5.71
CA THR A 87 3.96 -6.33 6.20
C THR A 87 2.99 -5.68 5.22
N ASN A 88 1.87 -6.34 4.94
CA ASN A 88 0.82 -5.75 4.15
C ASN A 88 0.06 -4.70 4.98
N SER A 89 -0.10 -3.48 4.44
CA SER A 89 -0.90 -2.44 5.11
C SER A 89 -1.70 -1.58 4.14
N HIS A 90 -1.32 -1.52 2.86
CA HIS A 90 -1.98 -0.73 1.82
C HIS A 90 -2.36 -1.60 0.60
N GLN A 91 -3.06 -2.70 0.83
CA GLN A 91 -3.57 -3.55 -0.26
C GLN A 91 -4.56 -2.75 -1.10
N CYS A 92 -4.42 -2.80 -2.43
CA CYS A 92 -5.24 -2.01 -3.36
C CYS A 92 -5.58 -2.83 -4.61
N GLY A 93 -6.65 -2.45 -5.31
CA GLY A 93 -6.89 -2.89 -6.69
C GLY A 93 -7.49 -4.29 -6.87
N THR A 94 -8.08 -4.87 -5.84
CA THR A 94 -8.73 -6.20 -5.91
C THR A 94 -10.07 -6.20 -6.64
N ALA A 95 -10.75 -5.05 -6.72
CA ALA A 95 -12.03 -4.85 -7.42
C ALA A 95 -12.03 -3.48 -8.10
N ARG A 96 -11.13 -3.32 -9.08
CA ARG A 96 -10.82 -2.01 -9.68
C ARG A 96 -12.06 -1.40 -10.33
N PHE A 97 -12.18 -0.08 -10.22
CA PHE A 97 -13.14 0.68 -10.99
C PHE A 97 -12.65 1.03 -12.41
N GLY A 98 -13.56 1.44 -13.28
CA GLY A 98 -13.22 1.97 -14.59
C GLY A 98 -14.46 2.37 -15.38
N ASN A 99 -14.28 2.66 -16.67
CA ASN A 99 -15.37 3.07 -17.57
C ASN A 99 -15.86 1.91 -18.47
N ASP A 100 -15.28 0.71 -18.34
CA ASP A 100 -15.57 -0.44 -19.19
C ASP A 100 -15.76 -1.70 -18.34
N PRO A 101 -16.95 -2.33 -18.33
CA PRO A 101 -17.22 -3.54 -17.56
C PRO A 101 -16.36 -4.74 -17.98
N ARG A 102 -15.77 -4.72 -19.19
CA ARG A 102 -14.89 -5.81 -19.66
C ARG A 102 -13.54 -5.86 -18.95
N ASN A 103 -13.15 -4.78 -18.26
CA ASN A 103 -11.83 -4.70 -17.62
C ASN A 103 -11.86 -4.15 -16.18
N SER A 104 -13.05 -3.92 -15.64
CA SER A 104 -13.29 -3.30 -14.34
C SER A 104 -14.50 -3.95 -13.68
N VAL A 105 -14.43 -4.12 -12.35
CA VAL A 105 -15.52 -4.70 -11.55
C VAL A 105 -16.56 -3.64 -11.20
N LEU A 106 -16.09 -2.41 -10.98
CA LEU A 106 -16.89 -1.28 -10.56
C LEU A 106 -16.92 -0.19 -11.62
N ASP A 107 -18.02 0.56 -11.68
CA ASP A 107 -18.07 1.84 -12.38
C ASP A 107 -17.32 2.93 -11.57
N PRO A 108 -17.11 4.15 -12.11
CA PRO A 108 -16.35 5.19 -11.43
C PRO A 108 -16.98 5.70 -10.11
N PHE A 109 -18.23 5.32 -9.83
CA PHE A 109 -18.93 5.63 -8.59
C PHE A 109 -18.93 4.45 -7.61
N CYS A 110 -18.06 3.46 -7.84
CA CYS A 110 -17.91 2.28 -6.99
C CYS A 110 -19.14 1.36 -6.96
N ARG A 111 -20.05 1.49 -7.92
CA ARG A 111 -21.17 0.56 -8.11
C ARG A 111 -20.69 -0.63 -8.95
N THR A 112 -21.15 -1.83 -8.65
CA THR A 112 -20.85 -2.97 -9.52
C THR A 112 -21.58 -2.87 -10.85
N TYR A 113 -21.03 -3.47 -11.91
CA TYR A 113 -21.74 -3.56 -13.19
C TYR A 113 -22.80 -4.66 -13.20
N ASP A 114 -22.64 -5.70 -12.38
CA ASP A 114 -23.51 -6.88 -12.39
C ASP A 114 -24.74 -6.72 -11.48
N VAL A 115 -24.70 -5.84 -10.48
CA VAL A 115 -25.77 -5.68 -9.47
C VAL A 115 -26.01 -4.19 -9.19
N GLU A 116 -27.12 -3.67 -9.70
CA GLU A 116 -27.39 -2.21 -9.75
C GLU A 116 -27.45 -1.50 -8.38
N ASN A 117 -27.76 -2.21 -7.30
CA ASN A 117 -27.88 -1.66 -5.96
C ASN A 117 -26.69 -2.05 -5.04
N LEU A 118 -25.60 -2.58 -5.60
CA LEU A 118 -24.41 -2.97 -4.84
C LEU A 118 -23.25 -2.01 -5.09
N PHE A 119 -22.70 -1.47 -4.00
CA PHE A 119 -21.55 -0.56 -4.01
C PHE A 119 -20.43 -1.12 -3.14
N LEU A 120 -19.18 -0.96 -3.59
CA LEU A 120 -17.97 -1.36 -2.86
C LEU A 120 -17.01 -0.19 -2.76
N VAL A 121 -16.81 0.32 -1.54
CA VAL A 121 -15.93 1.47 -1.31
C VAL A 121 -14.87 1.17 -0.26
N ASP A 122 -13.68 0.79 -0.74
CA ASP A 122 -12.46 0.58 0.02
C ASP A 122 -11.25 0.74 -0.92
N SER A 123 -10.04 0.31 -0.55
CA SER A 123 -8.88 0.40 -1.45
C SER A 123 -8.95 -0.51 -2.70
N SER A 124 -9.94 -1.39 -2.82
CA SER A 124 -10.08 -2.30 -3.95
C SER A 124 -10.35 -1.57 -5.28
N PHE A 125 -10.96 -0.39 -5.25
CA PHE A 125 -11.31 0.36 -6.48
C PHE A 125 -10.09 0.92 -7.21
N PHE A 126 -8.95 1.05 -6.55
CA PHE A 126 -7.77 1.70 -7.11
C PHE A 126 -7.25 0.96 -8.34
N ARG A 127 -7.08 1.67 -9.47
CA ARG A 127 -6.38 1.13 -10.64
C ARG A 127 -4.87 1.04 -10.44
N SER A 128 -4.33 1.92 -9.60
CA SER A 128 -2.93 2.07 -9.23
C SER A 128 -2.87 2.58 -7.79
N SER A 129 -1.93 2.12 -6.96
CA SER A 129 -1.85 2.50 -5.53
C SER A 129 -1.28 3.90 -5.28
N ALA A 130 -0.68 4.54 -6.30
CA ALA A 130 -0.10 5.89 -6.27
C ALA A 130 1.03 6.11 -5.25
N ALA A 131 1.62 5.05 -4.69
CA ALA A 131 2.72 5.09 -3.70
C ALA A 131 2.44 5.92 -2.43
N CYS A 132 1.16 6.19 -2.13
CA CYS A 132 0.72 7.03 -1.02
C CYS A 132 -0.26 6.25 -0.11
N ASN A 133 -0.50 6.78 1.09
CA ASN A 133 -1.48 6.18 2.01
C ASN A 133 -2.91 6.32 1.41
N PRO A 134 -3.66 5.21 1.23
CA PRO A 134 -4.90 5.23 0.45
C PRO A 134 -6.09 5.83 1.19
N ALA A 135 -6.03 5.92 2.54
CA ALA A 135 -7.17 6.23 3.39
C ALA A 135 -7.92 7.52 3.00
N LEU A 136 -7.20 8.61 2.70
CA LEU A 136 -7.83 9.88 2.33
C LEU A 136 -8.56 9.78 0.99
N THR A 137 -7.98 9.08 0.01
CA THR A 137 -8.60 8.84 -1.29
C THR A 137 -9.84 7.93 -1.16
N ILE A 138 -9.79 6.93 -0.28
CA ILE A 138 -10.96 6.09 0.04
C ILE A 138 -12.09 6.96 0.61
N ALA A 139 -11.79 7.80 1.60
CA ALA A 139 -12.78 8.69 2.21
C ALA A 139 -13.40 9.66 1.18
N ALA A 140 -12.58 10.26 0.33
CA ALA A 140 -13.05 11.14 -0.74
C ALA A 140 -13.97 10.39 -1.74
N GLN A 141 -13.58 9.17 -2.13
CA GLN A 141 -14.39 8.34 -3.03
C GLN A 141 -15.69 7.87 -2.37
N ALA A 142 -15.69 7.60 -1.06
CA ALA A 142 -16.88 7.24 -0.31
C ALA A 142 -17.91 8.37 -0.28
N LEU A 143 -17.47 9.61 -0.05
CA LEU A 143 -18.36 10.77 -0.15
C LEU A 143 -18.95 10.92 -1.55
N ARG A 144 -18.13 10.73 -2.59
CA ARG A 144 -18.58 10.80 -3.99
C ARG A 144 -19.60 9.71 -4.35
N ALA A 145 -19.37 8.47 -3.90
CA ALA A 145 -20.28 7.36 -4.11
C ALA A 145 -21.59 7.54 -3.33
N ALA A 146 -21.52 8.02 -2.09
CA ALA A 146 -22.70 8.33 -1.27
C ALA A 146 -23.61 9.38 -1.93
N GLU A 147 -23.03 10.43 -2.50
CA GLU A 147 -23.80 11.43 -3.26
C GLU A 147 -24.52 10.81 -4.47
N LYS A 148 -23.87 9.86 -5.17
CA LYS A 148 -24.50 9.13 -6.28
C LYS A 148 -25.66 8.26 -5.81
N ILE A 149 -25.49 7.56 -4.69
CA ILE A 149 -26.55 6.74 -4.07
C ILE A 149 -27.74 7.63 -3.72
N ALA A 150 -27.52 8.75 -3.05
CA ALA A 150 -28.59 9.67 -2.64
C ALA A 150 -29.38 10.26 -3.81
N LYS A 151 -28.75 10.45 -4.99
CA LYS A 151 -29.41 10.95 -6.21
C LYS A 151 -30.15 9.88 -7.02
N THR A 152 -29.90 8.61 -6.72
CA THR A 152 -30.46 7.46 -7.45
C THR A 152 -31.46 6.69 -6.58
N SER A 153 -31.63 7.11 -5.32
CA SER A 153 -32.62 6.61 -4.36
C SER A 153 -33.95 7.36 -4.45
#